data_AF-A0A4Q2RU32-F1
#
_entry.id   AF-A0A4Q2RU32-F1
#
_cell.length_a   1.000
_cell.length_b   1.000
_cell.length_c   1.000
_cell.angle_alpha   90.00
_cell.angle_beta   90.00
_cell.angle_gamma   90.00
#
_symmetry.space_group_name_H-M   'P 1'
#
loop_
_entity.id
_entity.type
_entity.pdbx_description
1 polymer ?
#
loop_
_entity_poly.entity_id
_entity_poly.type
_entity_poly.pdbx_seq_one_letter_code
_entity_poly.pdbx_strand_id
1 'polypeptide(L)'
;MYLCGDGFIPTHNTGKSPSEGYEAKALFQMKFYALVIWKLRGVVPSMLQLIYLGNGEILRYEPDEDDLRATARKVEAVWAAIRLAQETGDWQPNPSRLCDWCSFHAFCPTKGGTIPPLPEPTPAAVDVSTDESED
;
A
#
# COMPACT_ATOMS: atom_id res chain seq x y z
N MET A 1 3.78 -14.67 2.08
CA MET A 1 2.31 -14.59 2.18
C MET A 1 1.79 -16.01 2.05
N TYR A 2 1.35 -16.62 3.14
CA TYR A 2 0.89 -18.00 3.13
C TYR A 2 -0.60 -17.99 2.77
N LEU A 3 -0.92 -18.48 1.59
CA LEU A 3 -2.28 -18.88 1.26
C LEU A 3 -2.47 -20.27 1.87
N CYS A 4 -3.30 -20.35 2.90
CA CYS A 4 -3.67 -21.64 3.50
C CYS A 4 -5.10 -21.96 3.07
N GLY A 5 -5.32 -23.11 2.42
CA GLY A 5 -6.64 -23.55 1.97
C GLY A 5 -7.33 -22.57 1.02
N ASP A 6 -8.61 -22.31 1.25
CA ASP A 6 -9.56 -21.56 0.40
C ASP A 6 -9.28 -20.04 0.27
N GLY A 7 -8.01 -19.61 0.33
CA GLY A 7 -7.63 -18.21 0.16
C GLY A 7 -7.63 -17.40 1.45
N PHE A 8 -7.21 -17.96 2.58
CA PHE A 8 -7.00 -17.20 3.83
C PHE A 8 -5.66 -16.46 3.83
N ILE A 9 -5.67 -15.17 4.17
CA ILE A 9 -4.45 -14.33 4.28
C ILE A 9 -4.26 -13.83 5.72
N PRO A 10 -3.40 -14.48 6.52
CA PRO A 10 -3.03 -14.00 7.85
C PRO A 10 -1.84 -13.02 7.81
N THR A 11 -1.98 -11.90 8.49
CA THR A 11 -0.93 -10.92 8.74
C THR A 11 -0.93 -10.47 10.21
N HIS A 12 0.16 -9.86 10.68
CA HIS A 12 0.25 -9.35 12.04
C HIS A 12 0.89 -7.96 12.08
N ASN A 13 0.52 -7.19 13.10
CA ASN A 13 1.07 -5.89 13.43
C ASN A 13 1.44 -5.89 14.93
N THR A 14 2.63 -5.39 15.28
CA THR A 14 3.11 -5.34 16.67
C THR A 14 2.52 -4.19 17.48
N GLY A 15 1.89 -3.21 16.82
CA GLY A 15 1.17 -2.11 17.45
C GLY A 15 -0.21 -2.49 17.98
N LYS A 16 -0.93 -1.48 18.47
CA LYS A 16 -2.34 -1.59 18.88
C LYS A 16 -3.27 -1.51 17.67
N SER A 17 -4.45 -2.10 17.80
CA SER A 17 -5.51 -1.94 16.80
C SER A 17 -5.95 -0.48 16.63
N PRO A 18 -6.42 -0.09 15.44
CA PRO A 18 -7.10 1.17 15.24
C PRO A 18 -8.40 1.19 16.04
N SER A 19 -8.81 2.38 16.49
CA SER A 19 -10.14 2.59 17.05
C SER A 19 -11.21 2.42 15.98
N GLU A 20 -12.44 2.12 16.42
CA GLU A 20 -13.60 2.00 15.54
C GLU A 20 -13.75 3.23 14.62
N GLY A 21 -13.94 2.99 13.32
CA GLY A 21 -14.04 4.03 12.29
C GLY A 21 -12.69 4.51 11.72
N TYR A 22 -11.56 4.06 12.25
CA TYR A 22 -10.21 4.41 11.78
C TYR A 22 -9.48 3.22 11.11
N GLU A 23 -10.22 2.18 10.72
CA GLU A 23 -9.69 0.96 10.13
C GLU A 23 -9.31 1.11 8.65
N ALA A 24 -9.73 2.20 7.99
CA ALA A 24 -9.58 2.39 6.55
C ALA A 24 -8.14 2.16 6.04
N LYS A 25 -7.12 2.58 6.81
CA LYS A 25 -5.70 2.34 6.45
C LYS A 25 -5.32 0.85 6.56
N ALA A 26 -5.78 0.17 7.60
CA ALA A 26 -5.54 -1.25 7.80
C ALA A 26 -6.27 -2.08 6.74
N LEU A 27 -7.54 -1.76 6.47
CA LEU A 27 -8.33 -2.42 5.43
C LEU A 27 -7.71 -2.21 4.04
N PHE A 28 -7.19 -1.02 3.73
CA PHE A 28 -6.49 -0.80 2.46
C PHE A 28 -5.25 -1.69 2.32
N GLN A 29 -4.43 -1.80 3.38
CA GLN A 29 -3.26 -2.69 3.37
C GLN A 29 -3.69 -4.16 3.12
N MET A 30 -4.73 -4.63 3.80
CA MET A 30 -5.23 -6.00 3.65
C MET A 30 -5.78 -6.24 2.24
N LYS A 31 -6.64 -5.34 1.74
CA LYS A 31 -7.24 -5.43 0.39
C LYS A 31 -6.19 -5.31 -0.72
N PHE A 32 -5.10 -4.57 -0.51
CA PHE A 32 -4.02 -4.50 -1.49
C PHE A 32 -3.38 -5.87 -1.74
N TYR A 33 -3.09 -6.63 -0.67
CA TYR A 33 -2.56 -7.98 -0.83
C TYR A 33 -3.57 -8.94 -1.47
N ALA A 34 -4.85 -8.79 -1.12
CA ALA A 34 -5.92 -9.54 -1.77
C ALA A 34 -5.99 -9.26 -3.28
N LEU A 35 -5.87 -7.99 -3.67
CA LEU A 35 -5.80 -7.58 -5.07
C LEU A 35 -4.60 -8.20 -5.79
N VAL A 36 -3.41 -8.21 -5.17
CA VAL A 36 -2.21 -8.83 -5.77
C VAL A 36 -2.44 -10.32 -6.02
N ILE A 37 -3.00 -11.05 -5.04
CA ILE A 37 -3.33 -12.47 -5.23
C ILE A 37 -4.36 -12.67 -6.33
N TRP A 38 -5.42 -11.87 -6.34
CA TRP A 38 -6.46 -11.98 -7.36
C TRP A 38 -5.90 -11.74 -8.76
N LYS A 39 -5.02 -10.75 -8.94
CA LYS A 39 -4.36 -10.48 -10.22
C LYS A 39 -3.39 -11.59 -10.66
N LEU A 40 -2.66 -12.21 -9.71
CA LEU A 40 -1.69 -13.25 -10.02
C LEU A 40 -2.31 -14.64 -10.19
N ARG A 41 -3.46 -14.92 -9.55
CA ARG A 41 -4.02 -16.28 -9.44
C ARG A 41 -5.47 -16.39 -9.89
N GLY A 42 -6.16 -15.28 -10.16
CA GLY A 42 -7.57 -15.28 -10.54
C GLY A 42 -8.54 -15.61 -9.41
N VAL A 43 -8.06 -15.77 -8.17
CA VAL A 43 -8.88 -16.15 -7.00
C VAL A 43 -9.04 -14.98 -6.05
N VAL A 44 -10.28 -14.66 -5.66
CA VAL A 44 -10.58 -13.72 -4.58
C VAL A 44 -10.39 -14.44 -3.25
N PRO A 45 -9.51 -13.96 -2.34
CA PRO A 45 -9.33 -14.52 -1.01
C PRO A 45 -10.65 -14.54 -0.22
N SER A 46 -10.99 -15.66 0.41
CA SER A 46 -12.22 -15.78 1.20
C SER A 46 -12.18 -14.97 2.51
N MET A 47 -10.99 -14.76 3.07
CA MET A 47 -10.85 -14.07 4.35
C MET A 47 -9.46 -13.42 4.49
N LEU A 48 -9.48 -12.16 4.91
CA LEU A 48 -8.30 -11.38 5.30
C LEU A 48 -8.27 -11.25 6.81
N GLN A 49 -7.11 -11.46 7.43
CA GLN A 49 -6.96 -11.30 8.86
C GLN A 49 -5.69 -10.52 9.24
N LEU A 50 -5.85 -9.56 10.15
CA LEU A 50 -4.76 -8.79 10.74
C LEU A 50 -4.83 -8.88 12.26
N ILE A 51 -3.79 -9.48 12.85
CA ILE A 51 -3.66 -9.67 14.30
C ILE A 51 -2.82 -8.53 14.89
N TYR A 52 -3.36 -7.80 15.87
CA TYR A 52 -2.65 -6.75 16.61
C TYR A 52 -2.07 -7.31 17.90
N LEU A 53 -0.76 -7.51 17.93
CA LEU A 53 -0.07 -8.11 19.08
C LEU A 53 -0.02 -7.16 20.29
N GLY A 54 -0.16 -5.85 20.07
CA GLY A 54 -0.13 -4.85 21.14
C GLY A 54 -1.33 -4.87 22.08
N ASN A 55 -2.45 -5.48 21.67
CA ASN A 55 -3.66 -5.63 22.49
C ASN A 55 -4.42 -6.96 22.25
N GLY A 56 -3.89 -7.86 21.41
CA GLY A 56 -4.46 -9.17 21.12
C GLY A 56 -5.69 -9.14 20.19
N GLU A 57 -6.07 -7.98 19.66
CA GLU A 57 -7.24 -7.86 18.80
C GLU A 57 -7.01 -8.40 17.39
N ILE A 58 -8.08 -8.83 16.74
CA ILE A 58 -8.04 -9.41 15.40
C ILE A 58 -9.05 -8.68 14.52
N LEU A 59 -8.57 -8.05 13.45
CA LEU A 59 -9.41 -7.49 12.39
C LEU A 59 -9.59 -8.55 11.31
N ARG A 60 -10.85 -8.81 10.93
CA ARG A 60 -11.22 -9.74 9.85
C ARG A 60 -12.04 -9.01 8.78
N TYR A 61 -11.88 -9.45 7.54
CA TYR A 61 -12.62 -8.90 6.41
C TYR A 61 -12.75 -9.93 5.29
N GLU A 62 -13.96 -10.11 4.77
CA GLU A 62 -14.26 -10.96 3.61
C GLU A 62 -14.41 -10.06 2.37
N PRO A 63 -13.42 -10.02 1.46
CA PRO A 63 -13.47 -9.16 0.31
C PRO A 63 -14.30 -9.76 -0.83
N ASP A 64 -14.96 -8.89 -1.59
CA ASP A 64 -15.55 -9.23 -2.88
C ASP A 64 -14.76 -8.63 -4.06
N GLU A 65 -15.19 -8.89 -5.29
CA GLU A 65 -14.54 -8.32 -6.47
C GLU A 65 -14.62 -6.80 -6.53
N ASP A 66 -15.72 -6.19 -6.08
CA ASP A 66 -15.93 -4.75 -6.16
C ASP A 66 -14.99 -4.00 -5.22
N ASP A 67 -14.74 -4.56 -4.03
CA ASP A 67 -13.71 -4.14 -3.10
C ASP A 67 -12.32 -4.10 -3.76
N LEU A 68 -11.96 -5.18 -4.48
CA LEU A 68 -10.65 -5.28 -5.12
C LEU A 68 -10.54 -4.37 -6.34
N ARG A 69 -11.61 -4.20 -7.12
CA ARG A 69 -11.66 -3.21 -8.21
C ARG A 69 -11.54 -1.79 -7.68
N ALA A 70 -12.20 -1.46 -6.58
CA ALA A 70 -12.06 -0.15 -5.91
C ALA A 70 -10.64 0.07 -5.40
N THR A 71 -10.03 -0.97 -4.83
CA THR A 71 -8.64 -0.93 -4.38
C THR A 71 -7.68 -0.71 -5.55
N ALA A 72 -7.90 -1.38 -6.69
CA ALA A 72 -7.11 -1.20 -7.91
C ALA A 72 -7.17 0.25 -8.43
N ARG A 73 -8.37 0.82 -8.54
CA ARG A 73 -8.54 2.23 -8.93
C ARG A 73 -7.78 3.18 -8.00
N LYS A 74 -7.78 2.91 -6.70
CA LYS A 74 -7.05 3.71 -5.72
C LYS A 74 -5.54 3.60 -5.90
N VAL A 75 -5.01 2.41 -6.17
CA VAL A 75 -3.58 2.21 -6.47
C VAL A 75 -3.17 2.95 -7.74
N GLU A 76 -3.95 2.81 -8.81
CA GLU A 76 -3.72 3.50 -10.09
C GLU A 76 -3.74 5.01 -9.93
N ALA A 77 -4.70 5.56 -9.17
CA ALA A 77 -4.78 6.99 -8.88
C ALA A 77 -3.55 7.50 -8.10
N VAL A 78 -3.09 6.75 -7.09
CA VAL A 78 -1.87 7.09 -6.35
C VAL A 78 -0.65 7.05 -7.27
N TRP A 79 -0.54 6.06 -8.14
CA TRP A 79 0.56 5.95 -9.10
C TRP A 79 0.57 7.12 -10.10
N ALA A 80 -0.60 7.48 -10.63
CA ALA A 80 -0.73 8.63 -11.52
C ALA A 80 -0.31 9.94 -10.83
N ALA A 81 -0.70 10.15 -9.57
CA ALA A 81 -0.29 11.30 -8.79
C ALA A 81 1.23 11.34 -8.54
N ILE A 82 1.85 10.19 -8.26
CA ILE A 82 3.31 10.06 -8.11
C ILE A 82 4.03 10.42 -9.41
N ARG A 83 3.55 9.91 -10.56
CA ARG A 83 4.12 10.24 -11.88
C ARG A 83 4.03 11.73 -12.17
N LEU A 84 2.86 12.33 -11.94
CA LEU A 84 2.66 13.76 -12.14
C LEU A 84 3.61 14.59 -11.26
N ALA A 85 3.73 14.27 -9.98
CA ALA A 85 4.63 14.97 -9.07
C ALA A 85 6.12 14.82 -9.46
N GLN A 86 6.50 13.64 -9.99
CA GLN A 86 7.84 13.42 -10.53
C GLN A 86 8.09 14.29 -11.78
N GLU A 87 7.12 14.38 -12.69
CA GLU A 87 7.25 15.13 -13.95
C GLU A 87 7.27 16.65 -13.73
N THR A 88 6.43 17.17 -12.84
CA THR A 88 6.34 18.61 -12.56
C THR A 88 7.35 19.08 -11.52
N GLY A 89 7.87 18.17 -10.71
CA GLY A 89 8.64 18.49 -9.51
C GLY A 89 7.81 18.99 -8.33
N ASP A 90 6.48 19.01 -8.45
CA ASP A 90 5.59 19.52 -7.42
C ASP A 90 5.15 18.41 -6.44
N TRP A 91 5.84 18.32 -5.31
CA TRP A 91 5.53 17.39 -4.22
C TRP A 91 4.82 18.13 -3.07
N GLN A 92 3.50 18.30 -3.23
CA GLN A 92 2.69 19.03 -2.25
C GLN A 92 2.66 18.33 -0.88
N PRO A 93 3.05 19.03 0.21
CA PRO A 93 2.95 18.48 1.57
C PRO A 93 1.48 18.44 2.03
N ASN A 94 1.13 17.45 2.85
CA ASN A 94 -0.17 17.36 3.52
C ASN A 94 0.02 17.41 5.05
N PRO A 95 0.05 18.61 5.65
CA PRO A 95 0.29 18.78 7.09
C PRO A 95 -0.75 18.04 7.95
N SER A 96 -0.27 17.30 8.95
CA SER A 96 -1.13 16.62 9.92
C SER A 96 -0.41 16.48 11.26
N ARG A 97 -1.09 15.93 12.28
CA ARG A 97 -0.44 15.61 13.58
C ARG A 97 0.71 14.62 13.46
N LEU A 98 0.73 13.80 12.40
CA LEU A 98 1.85 12.89 12.14
C LEU A 98 3.13 13.64 11.76
N CYS A 99 3.02 14.91 11.32
CA CYS A 99 4.17 15.73 11.05
C CYS A 99 5.04 15.93 12.30
N ASP A 100 4.55 15.80 13.52
CA ASP A 100 5.38 15.97 14.72
C ASP A 100 6.38 14.82 14.94
N TRP A 101 6.14 13.68 14.30
CA TRP A 101 6.92 12.44 14.43
C TRP A 101 7.69 12.08 13.15
N CYS A 102 7.67 12.95 12.14
CA CYS A 102 8.29 12.69 10.85
C CYS A 102 9.81 12.85 10.92
N SER A 103 10.57 11.80 10.60
CA SER A 103 12.04 11.84 10.57
C SER A 103 12.64 12.72 9.46
N PHE A 104 11.82 13.24 8.54
CA PHE A 104 12.27 14.02 7.37
C PHE A 104 12.07 15.53 7.53
N HIS A 105 11.96 16.07 8.76
CA HIS A 105 11.81 17.52 8.98
C HIS A 105 12.88 18.36 8.28
N ALA A 106 14.12 17.89 8.26
CA ALA A 106 15.23 18.58 7.61
C ALA A 106 15.01 18.83 6.10
N PHE A 107 14.12 18.07 5.46
CA PHE A 107 13.79 18.17 4.03
C PHE A 107 12.35 18.65 3.77
N CYS A 108 11.58 18.93 4.82
CA CYS A 108 10.16 19.24 4.70
C CYS A 108 9.91 20.76 4.61
N PRO A 109 9.28 21.27 3.54
CA PRO A 109 9.08 22.72 3.38
C PRO A 109 8.19 23.33 4.47
N THR A 110 7.23 22.57 5.02
CA THR A 110 6.32 23.04 6.08
C THR A 110 7.00 23.15 7.45
N LYS A 111 8.19 22.57 7.60
CA LYS A 111 9.05 22.68 8.78
C LYS A 111 10.30 23.53 8.50
N GLY A 112 10.36 24.22 7.36
CA GLY A 112 11.50 25.05 6.95
C GLY A 112 12.73 24.26 6.47
N GLY A 113 12.56 22.96 6.18
CA GLY A 113 13.61 22.10 5.65
C GLY A 113 13.98 22.42 4.18
N THR A 114 15.16 21.96 3.75
CA THR A 114 15.66 22.15 2.39
C THR A 114 15.35 20.94 1.52
N ILE A 115 14.65 21.15 0.41
CA ILE A 115 14.27 20.07 -0.52
C ILE A 115 15.49 19.72 -1.39
N PRO A 116 15.94 18.45 -1.43
CA PRO A 116 17.01 18.04 -2.34
C PRO A 116 16.51 18.09 -3.80
N PRO A 117 17.40 18.33 -4.78
CA PRO A 117 17.03 18.26 -6.19
C PRO A 117 16.51 16.87 -6.55
N LEU A 118 15.57 16.79 -7.49
CA LEU A 118 15.11 15.52 -8.00
C LEU A 118 16.24 14.77 -8.72
N PRO A 119 16.31 13.44 -8.58
CA PRO A 119 17.28 12.64 -9.30
C PRO A 119 17.05 12.73 -10.80
N GLU A 120 18.13 12.63 -11.59
CA GLU A 120 18.02 12.55 -13.04
C GLU A 120 17.24 11.29 -13.45
N PRO A 121 16.37 11.38 -14.47
CA PRO A 121 15.59 10.24 -14.92
C PRO A 121 16.54 9.14 -15.40
N THR A 122 16.60 8.05 -14.64
CA THR A 122 17.30 6.84 -15.08
C THR A 122 16.47 6.21 -16.20
N PRO A 123 17.07 5.81 -17.34
CA PRO A 123 16.35 5.06 -18.36
C PRO A 123 15.69 3.85 -17.72
N ALA A 124 14.40 3.62 -17.99
CA ALA A 124 13.66 2.52 -17.39
C ALA A 124 14.40 1.21 -17.63
N ALA A 125 14.67 0.46 -16.55
CA ALA A 125 15.17 -0.90 -16.68
C ALA A 125 14.19 -1.70 -17.53
N VAL A 126 14.70 -2.30 -18.60
CA VAL A 126 13.95 -3.14 -19.53
C VAL A 126 13.30 -4.26 -18.72
N ASP A 127 12.01 -4.48 -18.94
CA ASP A 127 11.23 -5.51 -18.28
C ASP A 127 11.80 -6.90 -18.65
N VAL A 128 12.57 -7.53 -17.77
CA VAL A 128 13.06 -8.91 -17.94
C VAL A 128 11.93 -9.84 -17.47
N SER A 129 10.85 -9.86 -18.23
CA SER A 129 9.91 -10.98 -18.26
C SER A 129 10.11 -11.69 -19.60
N THR A 130 11.25 -12.37 -19.74
CA THR A 130 11.40 -13.40 -20.77
C THR A 130 10.58 -14.60 -20.31
N ASP A 131 9.51 -14.86 -21.05
CA ASP A 131 8.75 -16.10 -21.06
C ASP A 131 9.70 -17.22 -21.51
N GLU A 132 10.33 -17.94 -20.58
CA GLU A 132 10.98 -19.23 -20.85
C GLU A 132 9.97 -20.35 -20.56
N SER A 133 9.17 -20.69 -21.57
CA SER A 133 8.59 -22.03 -21.70
C SER A 133 8.30 -22.36 -23.17
N GLU A 134 9.35 -22.67 -23.92
CA GLU A 134 9.30 -23.59 -25.06
C GLU A 134 10.23 -24.78 -24.74
N ASP A 135 9.61 -25.89 -24.30
CA ASP A 135 9.78 -27.28 -24.79
C ASP A 135 9.16 -28.31 -23.81
#